data_AF-A0A3N5VZI0-F1
#
_entry.id   AF-A0A3N5VZI0-F1
#
_cell.length_a   1.000
_cell.length_b   1.000
_cell.length_c   1.000
_cell.angle_alpha   90.00
_cell.angle_beta   90.00
_cell.angle_gamma   90.00
#
_symmetry.space_group_name_H-M   'P 1'
#
loop_
_entity.id
_entity.type
_entity.pdbx_description
1 polymer ?
#
loop_
_entity_poly.entity_id
_entity_poly.type
_entity_poly.pdbx_seq_one_letter_code
_entity_poly.pdbx_strand_id
1 'polypeptide(L)'
;MNRAAQIGVLAVLVAGVVAFAIVRESGRSNAGESASAPTGRQSAGEIPRLVDLGSTTCVPCKMIAPILEELQTEYEGRFGVEVIDIKAD
;
A
#
# COMPACT_ATOMS: atom_id res chain seq x y z
N MET A 1 23.26 -6.27 -40.06
CA MET A 1 22.89 -5.60 -38.79
C MET A 1 23.33 -4.15 -38.88
N ASN A 2 22.40 -3.28 -39.28
CA ASN A 2 22.72 -1.95 -39.75
C ASN A 2 22.84 -1.03 -38.54
N ARG A 3 24.06 -0.86 -38.02
CA ARG A 3 24.33 -0.06 -36.82
C ARG A 3 23.66 1.33 -36.87
N ALA A 4 23.55 1.92 -38.06
CA ALA A 4 22.80 3.16 -38.29
C ALA A 4 21.29 3.03 -37.98
N ALA A 5 20.65 1.92 -38.39
CA ALA A 5 19.25 1.64 -38.07
C ALA A 5 19.06 1.35 -36.57
N GLN A 6 19.99 0.65 -35.92
CA GLN A 6 19.93 0.40 -34.48
C GLN A 6 20.13 1.68 -33.65
N ILE A 7 21.03 2.58 -34.07
CA ILE A 7 21.22 3.89 -33.43
C ILE A 7 19.96 4.75 -33.60
N GLY A 8 19.34 4.73 -34.78
CA GLY A 8 18.08 5.45 -35.04
C GLY A 8 16.94 4.95 -34.14
N VAL A 9 16.76 3.63 -34.03
CA VAL A 9 15.73 3.04 -33.15
C VAL A 9 15.97 3.39 -31.68
N LEU A 10 17.23 3.28 -31.20
CA LEU A 10 17.57 3.64 -29.83
C LEU A 10 17.32 5.11 -29.53
N ALA A 11 17.68 6.03 -30.44
CA ALA A 11 17.44 7.45 -30.27
C ALA A 11 15.95 7.78 -30.17
N VAL A 12 15.11 7.16 -31.01
CA VAL A 12 13.65 7.34 -30.98
C VAL A 12 13.04 6.79 -29.70
N LEU A 13 13.48 5.61 -29.24
CA LEU A 13 13.00 5.02 -27.99
C LEU A 13 13.38 5.88 -26.77
N VAL A 14 14.62 6.36 -26.69
CA VAL A 14 15.07 7.23 -25.59
C VAL A 14 14.29 8.55 -25.61
N ALA A 15 14.13 9.18 -26.78
CA ALA A 15 13.34 10.40 -26.90
C ALA A 15 11.87 10.20 -26.50
N GLY A 16 11.27 9.06 -26.88
CA GLY A 16 9.90 8.70 -26.50
C GLY A 16 9.73 8.48 -24.99
N VAL A 17 10.68 7.78 -24.34
CA VAL A 17 10.66 7.56 -22.89
C VAL A 17 10.83 8.86 -22.12
N VAL A 18 11.75 9.74 -22.56
CA VAL A 18 11.97 11.05 -21.94
C VAL A 18 10.73 11.93 -22.08
N ALA A 19 10.12 11.99 -23.26
CA ALA A 19 8.87 12.74 -23.47
C ALA A 19 7.74 12.20 -22.59
N PHE A 20 7.58 10.87 -22.48
CA PHE A 20 6.58 10.25 -21.63
C PHE A 20 6.79 10.55 -20.15
N ALA A 21 8.03 10.50 -19.67
CA ALA A 21 8.36 10.82 -18.27
C ALA A 21 7.99 12.27 -17.92
N ILE A 22 8.32 13.23 -18.78
CA ILE A 22 7.98 14.65 -18.59
C ILE A 22 6.45 14.85 -18.55
N VAL A 23 5.69 14.18 -19.41
CA VAL A 23 4.21 14.27 -19.43
C VAL A 23 3.59 13.66 -18.16
N ARG A 24 4.17 12.58 -17.63
CA ARG A 24 3.59 11.85 -16.50
C ARG A 24 3.80 12.55 -15.15
N GLU A 25 4.87 13.32 -15.00
CA GLU A 25 5.18 14.08 -13.78
C GLU A 25 4.06 15.11 -13.46
N SER A 26 3.53 15.78 -14.49
CA SER A 26 2.45 16.77 -14.37
C SER A 26 1.10 16.18 -13.94
N GLY A 27 0.93 14.85 -14.06
CA GLY A 27 -0.33 14.15 -13.75
C GLY A 27 -0.41 13.54 -12.34
N ARG A 28 0.64 13.62 -11.52
CA ARG A 28 0.71 12.98 -10.19
C ARG A 28 0.61 13.96 -9.01
N SER A 29 0.19 15.21 -9.22
CA SER A 29 0.08 16.19 -8.13
C SER A 29 -1.26 16.19 -7.39
N ASN A 30 -2.23 15.33 -7.71
CA ASN A 30 -3.48 15.25 -6.93
C ASN A 30 -4.04 13.84 -6.90
N ALA A 31 -3.40 12.96 -6.13
CA ALA A 31 -4.02 11.74 -5.64
C ALA A 31 -3.64 11.55 -4.16
N GLY A 32 -4.50 12.05 -3.28
CA GLY A 32 -4.71 11.39 -2.00
C GLY A 32 -4.22 12.08 -0.73
N GLU A 33 -4.23 13.42 -0.64
CA GLU A 33 -4.44 14.05 0.67
C GLU A 33 -5.94 14.00 0.98
N SER A 34 -6.42 12.82 1.35
CA SER A 34 -7.72 12.64 2.00
C SER A 34 -7.46 12.60 3.51
N ALA A 35 -7.12 13.76 4.07
CA ALA A 35 -7.14 13.98 5.51
C ALA A 35 -8.60 13.99 5.97
N SER A 36 -9.14 12.81 6.27
CA SER A 36 -10.41 12.69 6.98
C SER A 36 -10.22 13.09 8.46
N ALA A 37 -11.15 13.91 8.93
CA ALA A 37 -11.21 14.57 10.23
C ALA A 37 -10.97 13.67 11.47
N PRO A 38 -10.58 14.23 12.63
CA PRO A 38 -10.50 13.49 13.88
C PRO A 38 -11.91 13.21 14.39
N THR A 39 -12.49 12.07 14.04
CA THR A 39 -13.68 11.52 14.71
C THR A 39 -13.28 10.25 15.43
N GLY A 40 -12.69 10.42 16.61
CA GLY A 40 -12.44 9.33 17.53
C GLY A 40 -12.39 9.91 18.93
N ARG A 41 -13.33 9.51 19.80
CA ARG A 41 -13.21 9.75 21.23
C ARG A 41 -11.87 9.17 21.67
N GLN A 42 -10.88 10.04 21.92
CA GLN A 42 -9.63 9.64 22.53
C GLN A 42 -9.97 9.21 23.95
N SER A 43 -10.08 7.89 24.16
CA SER A 43 -10.01 7.31 25.49
C SER A 43 -8.63 7.65 26.03
N ALA A 44 -8.56 8.63 26.92
CA ALA A 44 -7.32 9.01 27.55
C ALA A 44 -6.89 7.87 28.49
N GLY A 45 -5.98 7.01 28.02
CA GLY A 45 -5.28 6.04 28.87
C GLY A 45 -5.16 4.61 28.33
N GLU A 46 -5.92 4.22 27.31
CA GLU A 46 -5.82 2.87 26.73
C GLU A 46 -5.17 2.87 25.35
N ILE A 47 -4.25 1.93 25.15
CA ILE A 47 -3.65 1.66 23.84
C ILE A 47 -4.76 1.18 22.90
N PRO A 48 -4.96 1.81 21.72
CA PRO A 48 -5.99 1.41 20.78
C PRO A 48 -5.77 -0.01 20.26
N ARG A 49 -6.84 -0.69 19.83
CA ARG A 49 -6.78 -2.02 19.20
C ARG A 49 -7.20 -1.97 17.73
N LEU A 50 -6.38 -2.54 16.86
CA LEU A 50 -6.71 -2.89 15.48
C LEU A 50 -7.34 -4.29 15.50
N VAL A 51 -8.62 -4.36 15.14
CA VAL A 51 -9.36 -5.63 15.07
C VAL A 51 -9.53 -6.04 13.62
N ASP A 52 -8.95 -7.18 13.23
CA ASP A 52 -9.13 -7.81 11.93
C ASP A 52 -10.19 -8.92 12.03
N LEU A 53 -11.22 -8.83 11.19
CA LEU A 53 -12.34 -9.76 11.16
C LEU A 53 -12.13 -10.73 9.98
N GLY A 54 -11.67 -11.94 10.29
CA GLY A 54 -11.25 -12.93 9.29
C GLY A 54 -11.91 -14.29 9.45
N SER A 55 -11.37 -15.29 8.76
CA SER A 55 -11.75 -16.70 8.97
C SER A 55 -10.65 -17.67 8.56
N THR A 56 -10.58 -18.81 9.25
CA THR A 56 -9.68 -19.93 8.93
C THR A 56 -9.89 -20.52 7.52
N THR A 57 -11.07 -20.35 6.90
CA THR A 57 -11.32 -20.78 5.51
C THR A 57 -11.07 -19.69 4.47
N CYS A 58 -10.78 -18.46 4.90
CA CYS A 58 -10.54 -17.32 4.02
C CYS A 58 -9.08 -17.29 3.54
N VAL A 59 -8.84 -17.68 2.28
CA VAL A 59 -7.52 -17.64 1.65
C VAL A 59 -6.87 -16.24 1.69
N PRO A 60 -7.55 -15.14 1.29
CA PRO A 60 -6.92 -13.82 1.35
C PRO A 60 -6.61 -13.38 2.79
N CYS A 61 -7.40 -13.79 3.79
CA CYS A 61 -7.12 -13.50 5.20
C CYS A 61 -5.79 -14.13 5.66
N LYS A 62 -5.52 -15.38 5.23
CA LYS A 62 -4.22 -16.05 5.51
C LYS A 62 -3.03 -15.35 4.86
N MET A 63 -3.24 -14.73 3.70
CA MET A 63 -2.20 -13.98 3.02
C MET A 63 -1.87 -12.66 3.75
N ILE A 64 -2.84 -12.08 4.46
CA ILE A 64 -2.68 -10.84 5.23
C ILE A 64 -2.11 -11.11 6.64
N ALA A 65 -2.37 -12.28 7.23
CA ALA A 65 -1.85 -12.67 8.55
C ALA A 65 -0.37 -12.32 8.80
N PRO A 66 0.61 -12.59 7.90
CA PRO A 66 2.01 -12.22 8.14
C PRO A 66 2.23 -10.70 8.24
N ILE A 67 1.42 -9.88 7.56
CA ILE A 67 1.50 -8.42 7.63
C ILE A 67 1.00 -7.95 9.00
N LEU A 68 -0.05 -8.57 9.54
CA LEU A 68 -0.58 -8.25 10.87
C LEU A 68 0.42 -8.59 11.99
N GLU A 69 1.15 -9.69 11.85
CA GLU A 69 2.25 -10.09 12.76
C GLU A 69 3.42 -9.09 12.71
N GLU A 70 3.79 -8.65 11.51
CA GLU A 70 4.80 -7.60 11.31
C GLU A 70 4.38 -6.28 11.97
N LEU A 71 3.13 -5.84 11.75
CA LEU A 71 2.58 -4.63 12.36
C LEU A 71 2.55 -4.69 13.89
N GLN A 72 2.23 -5.85 14.48
CA GLN A 72 2.25 -6.01 15.93
C GLN A 72 3.66 -5.79 16.51
N THR A 73 4.69 -6.23 15.78
CA THR A 73 6.09 -6.06 16.18
C THR A 73 6.57 -4.62 15.96
N GLU A 74 6.30 -4.03 14.79
CA GLU A 74 6.75 -2.68 14.44
C GLU A 74 6.08 -1.59 15.30
N TYR A 75 4.83 -1.81 15.72
CA TYR A 75 4.02 -0.83 16.45
C TYR A 75 3.79 -1.20 17.92
N GLU A 76 4.67 -2.01 18.52
CA GLU A 76 4.60 -2.35 19.94
C GLU A 76 4.43 -1.10 20.83
N GLY A 77 3.46 -1.16 21.74
CA GLY A 77 3.13 -0.04 22.63
C GLY A 77 2.35 1.12 21.98
N ARG A 78 2.09 1.08 20.67
CA ARG A 78 1.28 2.10 19.95
C ARG A 78 -0.15 1.65 19.71
N PHE A 79 -0.35 0.40 19.31
CA PHE A 79 -1.66 -0.26 19.25
C PHE A 79 -1.51 -1.77 19.42
N GLY A 80 -2.57 -2.44 19.86
CA GLY A 80 -2.66 -3.91 19.86
C GLY A 80 -3.30 -4.42 18.57
N VAL A 81 -2.90 -5.59 18.08
CA VAL A 81 -3.55 -6.29 16.96
C VAL A 81 -4.34 -7.47 17.50
N GLU A 82 -5.58 -7.62 17.07
CA GLU A 82 -6.46 -8.74 17.42
C GLU A 82 -7.15 -9.28 16.17
N VAL A 83 -7.02 -10.58 15.91
CA VAL A 83 -7.66 -11.26 14.77
C VAL A 83 -8.81 -12.11 15.31
N ILE A 84 -10.02 -11.88 14.82
CA ILE A 84 -11.23 -12.60 15.23
C ILE A 84 -11.72 -13.44 14.06
N ASP A 85 -11.84 -14.76 14.25
CA ASP A 85 -12.55 -15.62 13.29
C ASP A 85 -14.06 -15.36 13.43
N ILE A 86 -14.66 -14.77 12.41
CA ILE A 86 -16.09 -14.45 12.39
C ILE A 86 -16.94 -15.60 11.83
N LYS A 87 -16.32 -16.66 11.32
CA LYS A 87 -17.02 -17.86 10.89
C LYS A 87 -16.97 -18.87 12.03
N ALA A 88 -17.88 -18.71 13.01
CA ALA A 88 -18.27 -19.84 13.83
C ALA A 88 -18.81 -20.92 12.89
N ASP A 89 -18.38 -22.16 13.09
CA ASP A 89 -18.75 -23.31 12.26
C ASP A 89 -20.27 -23.47 12.08
#